data_AF-A0A1W6CM87-F1
#
_entry.id   AF-A0A1W6CM87-F1
#
_cell.length_a   1.000
_cell.length_b   1.000
_cell.length_c   1.000
_cell.angle_alpha   90.00
_cell.angle_beta   90.00
_cell.angle_gamma   90.00
#
_symmetry.space_group_name_H-M   'P 1'
#
loop_
_entity.id
_entity.type
_entity.pdbx_description
1 polymer ?
#
loop_
_entity_poly.entity_id
_entity_poly.type
_entity_poly.pdbx_seq_one_letter_code
_entity_poly.pdbx_strand_id
1 'polypeptide(L)'
;MIHQYRPQRFRRAVLRGRAVEIGTIPIGSIVALAQGRVIVEAWLPREITASRRVDGRWRSAFVAGGGHLAQVRRLSDGKRLRIADHHLLRAAA
;
A
#
# COMPACT_ATOMS: atom_id res chain seq x y z
N MET A 1 9.92 15.69 -21.53
CA MET A 1 9.96 15.12 -20.17
C MET A 1 8.53 14.80 -19.75
N ILE A 2 8.15 13.53 -19.67
CA ILE A 2 6.79 13.14 -19.24
C ILE A 2 6.66 13.49 -17.76
N HIS A 3 5.79 14.44 -17.43
CA HIS A 3 5.35 14.66 -16.06
C HIS A 3 4.59 13.41 -15.61
N GLN A 4 5.24 12.51 -14.86
CA GLN A 4 4.52 11.48 -14.15
C GLN A 4 3.63 12.17 -13.12
N TYR A 5 2.33 12.26 -13.45
CA TYR A 5 1.31 12.62 -12.49
C TYR A 5 1.47 11.68 -11.30
N ARG A 6 1.64 12.25 -10.10
CA ARG A 6 1.69 11.49 -8.84
C ARG A 6 0.29 11.56 -8.22
N PRO A 7 -0.70 10.79 -8.73
CA PRO A 7 -2.06 10.84 -8.19
C PRO A 7 -2.00 10.55 -6.68
N GLN A 8 -2.85 11.23 -5.92
CA GLN A 8 -2.90 11.14 -4.46
C GLN A 8 -3.38 9.74 -4.03
N ARG A 9 -2.46 8.77 -4.03
CA ARG A 9 -2.67 7.35 -3.67
C ARG A 9 -2.18 7.02 -2.26
N PHE A 10 -2.03 8.02 -1.43
CA PHE A 10 -1.58 7.87 -0.05
C PHE A 10 -2.24 8.93 0.82
N ARG A 11 -2.25 8.69 2.12
CA ARG A 11 -2.52 9.70 3.13
C ARG A 11 -1.26 9.88 3.98
N ARG A 12 -1.07 11.07 4.53
CA ARG A 12 -0.01 11.32 5.50
C ARG A 12 -0.51 10.97 6.88
N ALA A 13 0.30 10.25 7.65
CA ALA A 13 0.04 9.95 9.05
C ALA A 13 1.32 10.15 9.85
N VAL A 14 1.19 10.38 11.16
CA VAL A 14 2.33 10.43 12.06
C VAL A 14 2.45 9.07 12.74
N LEU A 15 3.56 8.38 12.51
CA LEU A 15 3.86 7.11 13.14
C LEU A 15 5.17 7.24 13.93
N ARG A 16 5.13 7.00 15.24
CA ARG A 16 6.29 7.15 16.14
C ARG A 16 6.99 8.52 15.99
N GLY A 17 6.20 9.59 15.91
CA GLY A 17 6.71 10.96 15.76
C GLY A 17 7.23 11.33 14.37
N ARG A 18 7.14 10.43 13.37
CA ARG A 18 7.57 10.70 12.00
C ARG A 18 6.39 10.79 11.05
N ALA A 19 6.37 11.82 10.20
CA ALA A 19 5.42 11.90 9.10
C ALA A 19 5.74 10.81 8.07
N VAL A 20 4.78 9.92 7.83
CA VAL A 20 4.88 8.80 6.89
C VAL A 20 3.72 8.83 5.92
N GLU A 21 4.00 8.47 4.67
CA GLU A 21 2.94 8.19 3.68
C GLU A 21 2.45 6.75 3.90
N ILE A 22 1.15 6.59 4.08
CA ILE A 22 0.46 5.30 4.23
C ILE A 22 -0.65 5.19 3.18
N GLY A 23 -1.14 3.99 2.92
CA GLY A 23 -2.19 3.82 1.91
C GLY A 23 -3.49 4.55 2.28
N THR A 24 -4.32 4.76 1.26
CA THR A 24 -5.50 5.62 1.28
C THR A 24 -6.58 5.17 2.26
N ILE A 25 -6.83 3.86 2.33
CA ILE A 25 -7.88 3.30 3.19
C ILE A 25 -7.38 3.22 4.64
N PRO A 26 -8.16 3.68 5.64
CA PRO A 26 -7.82 3.53 7.05
C PRO A 26 -7.57 2.07 7.46
N ILE A 27 -6.68 1.89 8.44
CA ILE A 27 -6.54 0.60 9.12
C ILE A 27 -7.82 0.36 9.93
N GLY A 28 -8.32 -0.88 9.93
CA GLY A 28 -9.58 -1.27 10.55
C GLY A 28 -10.79 -1.21 9.61
N SER A 29 -10.66 -0.61 8.41
CA SER A 29 -11.74 -0.60 7.43
C SER A 29 -12.04 -2.00 6.92
N ILE A 30 -13.33 -2.34 6.86
CA ILE A 30 -13.83 -3.55 6.22
C ILE A 30 -14.21 -3.22 4.78
N VAL A 31 -13.65 -3.96 3.82
CA VAL A 31 -13.86 -3.76 2.38
C VAL A 31 -14.39 -5.05 1.77
N ALA A 32 -15.40 -4.94 0.91
CA ALA A 32 -15.94 -6.06 0.16
C ALA A 32 -15.18 -6.25 -1.16
N LEU A 33 -14.40 -7.32 -1.28
CA LEU A 33 -13.74 -7.70 -2.53
C LEU A 33 -14.54 -8.80 -3.23
N ALA A 34 -14.25 -9.03 -4.51
CA ALA A 34 -14.87 -10.13 -5.27
C ALA A 34 -14.70 -11.50 -4.58
N GLN A 35 -13.60 -11.68 -3.83
CA GLN A 35 -13.27 -12.91 -3.10
C GLN A 35 -13.77 -12.90 -1.64
N GLY A 36 -14.62 -11.94 -1.26
CA GLY A 36 -15.21 -11.81 0.07
C GLY A 36 -14.78 -10.56 0.85
N ARG A 37 -15.23 -10.45 2.09
CA ARG A 37 -14.93 -9.31 2.97
C ARG A 37 -13.57 -9.45 3.65
N VAL A 38 -12.83 -8.36 3.69
CA VAL A 38 -11.51 -8.28 4.32
C VAL A 38 -11.44 -7.06 5.25
N ILE A 39 -10.64 -7.15 6.31
CA ILE A 39 -10.28 -6.01 7.16
C ILE A 39 -8.84 -5.58 6.88
N VAL A 40 -8.60 -4.28 6.74
CA VAL A 40 -7.25 -3.72 6.57
C VAL A 40 -6.53 -3.72 7.91
N GLU A 41 -5.39 -4.41 8.01
CA GLU A 41 -4.61 -4.52 9.26
C GLU A 41 -3.37 -3.62 9.25
N ALA A 42 -2.71 -3.47 8.11
CA ALA A 42 -1.49 -2.66 8.00
C ALA A 42 -1.21 -2.21 6.56
N TRP A 43 -0.36 -1.20 6.44
CA TRP A 43 0.20 -0.76 5.16
C TRP A 43 1.69 -1.03 5.13
N LEU A 44 2.14 -1.75 4.10
CA LEU A 44 3.52 -2.15 3.90
C LEU A 44 4.11 -1.38 2.71
N PRO A 45 5.35 -0.87 2.81
CA PRO A 45 6.09 -0.39 1.66
C PRO A 45 6.22 -1.50 0.61
N ARG A 46 6.12 -1.13 -0.67
CA ARG A 46 6.31 -2.08 -1.77
C ARG A 46 7.76 -2.07 -2.23
N GLU A 47 8.30 -3.26 -2.45
CA GLU A 47 9.58 -3.40 -3.12
C GLU A 47 9.44 -3.06 -4.60
N ILE A 48 10.32 -2.19 -5.10
CA ILE A 48 10.55 -1.97 -6.52
C ILE A 48 11.96 -2.43 -6.82
N THR A 49 12.05 -3.55 -7.55
CA THR A 49 13.31 -4.17 -7.96
C THR A 49 14.12 -3.23 -8.84
N ALA A 50 15.43 -3.17 -8.60
CA ALA A 50 16.38 -2.39 -9.41
C ALA A 50 16.00 -0.91 -9.60
N SER A 51 15.35 -0.29 -8.62
CA SER A 51 14.86 1.10 -8.70
C SER A 51 15.87 2.16 -8.28
N ARG A 52 16.93 1.78 -7.56
CA ARG A 52 17.93 2.72 -7.05
C ARG A 52 19.33 2.31 -7.44
N ARG A 53 20.12 3.25 -7.96
CA ARG A 53 21.56 3.04 -8.20
C ARG A 53 22.34 3.42 -6.94
N VAL A 54 23.09 2.47 -6.39
CA VAL A 54 23.94 2.63 -5.20
C VAL A 54 25.28 2.00 -5.51
N ASP A 55 26.37 2.78 -5.38
CA ASP A 55 27.74 2.34 -5.68
C ASP A 55 27.86 1.72 -7.09
N GLY A 56 27.24 2.35 -8.09
CA GLY A 56 27.24 1.89 -9.47
C GLY A 56 26.33 0.69 -9.77
N ARG A 57 25.78 -0.01 -8.77
CA ARG A 57 24.91 -1.19 -8.91
C ARG A 57 23.43 -0.83 -8.73
N TRP A 58 22.56 -1.52 -9.46
CA TRP A 58 21.11 -1.42 -9.28
C TRP A 58 20.68 -2.24 -8.06
N ARG A 59 19.93 -1.62 -7.15
CA ARG A 59 19.38 -2.26 -5.94
C ARG A 59 17.87 -2.05 -5.89
N SER A 60 17.16 -3.00 -5.27
CA SER A 60 15.77 -2.83 -4.90
C SER A 60 15.62 -1.70 -3.88
N ALA A 61 14.49 -1.00 -3.93
CA ALA A 61 14.10 -0.04 -2.90
C ALA A 61 12.66 -0.30 -2.47
N PHE A 62 12.39 -0.10 -1.18
CA PHE A 62 11.03 -0.13 -0.64
C PHE A 62 10.46 1.29 -0.69
N VAL A 63 9.40 1.48 -1.48
CA VAL A 63 8.77 2.79 -1.63
C VAL A 63 7.43 2.85 -0.91
N ALA A 64 7.24 3.94 -0.17
CA ALA A 64 5.95 4.35 0.36
C ALA A 64 5.25 5.38 -0.55
N GLY A 65 5.95 5.93 -1.56
CA GLY A 65 5.41 6.98 -2.43
C GLY A 65 4.53 6.48 -3.57
N GLY A 66 3.37 5.90 -3.27
CA GLY A 66 2.34 5.59 -4.28
C GLY A 66 2.29 4.14 -4.78
N GLY A 67 2.69 3.18 -3.94
CA GLY A 67 2.62 1.76 -4.28
C GLY A 67 2.41 0.84 -3.09
N HIS A 68 1.79 1.31 -1.99
CA HIS A 68 1.66 0.50 -0.78
C HIS A 68 0.91 -0.81 -1.01
N LEU A 69 1.33 -1.83 -0.27
CA LEU A 69 0.58 -3.07 -0.15
C LEU A 69 -0.20 -3.03 1.17
N ALA A 70 -1.52 -3.18 1.09
CA ALA A 70 -2.32 -3.42 2.27
C ALA A 70 -2.14 -4.88 2.70
N GLN A 71 -1.73 -5.09 3.95
CA GLN A 71 -1.97 -6.35 4.61
C GLN A 71 -3.42 -6.36 5.06
N VAL A 72 -4.17 -7.34 4.59
CA VAL A 72 -5.57 -7.53 4.97
C VAL A 72 -5.78 -8.92 5.53
N ARG A 73 -6.79 -9.07 6.38
CA ARG A 73 -7.26 -10.36 6.86
C ARG A 73 -8.65 -10.62 6.33
N ARG A 74 -8.84 -11.78 5.69
CA ARG A 74 -10.17 -12.23 5.24
C ARG A 74 -11.01 -12.59 6.45
N LEU A 75 -12.27 -12.14 6.45
CA LEU A 75 -13.17 -12.35 7.59
C LEU A 75 -13.75 -13.77 7.65
N SER A 76 -13.79 -14.50 6.54
CA SER A 76 -14.36 -15.85 6.49
C SER A 76 -13.46 -16.93 7.09
N ASP A 77 -12.14 -16.84 6.89
CA ASP A 77 -11.16 -17.87 7.26
C ASP A 77 -9.98 -17.33 8.07
N GLY A 78 -9.93 -16.02 8.33
CA GLY A 78 -8.83 -15.38 9.04
C GLY A 78 -7.52 -15.30 8.25
N LYS A 79 -7.49 -15.73 6.97
CA LYS A 79 -6.26 -15.74 6.17
C LYS A 79 -5.77 -14.33 5.91
N ARG A 80 -4.47 -14.11 6.11
CA ARG A 80 -3.79 -12.86 5.78
C ARG A 80 -3.26 -12.89 4.36
N LEU A 81 -3.42 -11.77 3.65
CA LEU A 81 -2.94 -11.59 2.29
C LEU A 81 -2.50 -10.13 2.09
N ARG A 82 -1.67 -9.93 1.05
CA ARG A 82 -1.21 -8.60 0.64
C ARG A 82 -1.92 -8.21 -0.63
N ILE A 83 -2.54 -7.04 -0.64
CA ILE A 83 -3.33 -6.52 -1.77
C ILE A 83 -2.82 -5.12 -2.11
N ALA A 84 -2.75 -4.82 -3.40
CA ALA A 84 -2.42 -3.48 -3.85
C ALA A 84 -3.56 -2.49 -3.54
N ASP A 85 -3.19 -1.29 -3.14
CA ASP A 85 -4.09 -0.17 -2.80
C ASP A 85 -5.28 0.03 -3.77
N HIS A 86 -5.04 -0.04 -5.08
CA HIS A 86 -6.04 0.23 -6.09
C HIS A 86 -7.19 -0.78 -6.14
N HIS A 87 -6.96 -2.02 -5.68
CA HIS A 87 -8.04 -2.99 -5.53
C HIS A 87 -8.98 -2.63 -4.37
N LEU A 88 -8.42 -2.07 -3.29
CA LEU A 88 -9.23 -1.62 -2.15
C LEU A 88 -9.98 -0.33 -2.49
N LEU A 89 -9.35 0.61 -3.20
CA LEU A 89 -9.99 1.85 -3.64
C LEU A 89 -11.20 1.60 -4.54
N ARG A 90 -11.09 0.69 -5.51
CA ARG A 90 -12.20 0.33 -6.39
C ARG A 90 -13.38 -0.31 -5.67
N ALA A 91 -13.13 -0.96 -4.54
CA ALA A 91 -14.13 -1.67 -3.76
C ALA A 91 -14.76 -0.82 -2.65
N ALA A 92 -14.14 0.31 -2.30
CA ALA A 92 -14.61 1.25 -1.29
C ALA A 92 -15.34 2.47 -1.89
N ALA A 93 -15.29 2.63 -3.22
CA ALA A 93 -16.07 3.61 -3.98
C ALA A 93 -17.43 3.01 -4.36
#